data_AF-A0AAD2DNS6-F1
#
_entry.id   AF-A0AAD2DNS6-F1
#
_cell.length_a   1.000
_cell.length_b   1.000
_cell.length_c   1.000
_cell.angle_alpha   90.00
_cell.angle_beta   90.00
_cell.angle_gamma   90.00
#
_symmetry.space_group_name_H-M   'P 1'
#
loop_
_entity.id
_entity.type
_entity.pdbx_description
1 polymer ?
#
loop_
_entity_poly.entity_id
_entity_poly.type
_entity_poly.pdbx_seq_one_letter_code
_entity_poly.pdbx_strand_id
1 'polypeptide(L)'
;MLRGSSGFSSYAIMEHLEGWPDLNIDEMRTTFKLDDAMFHYMATSDDIQRIMPTACDHAGGQVLKYREADLLTNLSNPSLKGEVDDKYQYSCDNKDSLAYGWISTDHDIGFWVITPSNEFRAGGPVKIDLTSHVGSTSLAVSTSVLAFFSGHYAGPNFGIRLRNGEPWKKVFGPVFIYLNSGSGNKPMTLWEDAKAQMQKETQKWPYDFPSSKDYPQANQRGTISGRLLVRDRCLSRELMPAKSAYVGLAPPGDVGSWQTFLSLEPAQKVEHDRYQAHDQHFSYLHVVQHKAVTQTKK
;
A
#
# COMPACT_ATOMS: atom_id res chain seq x y z
N MET A 1 18.21 -4.22 -10.35
CA MET A 1 19.07 -3.21 -9.68
C MET A 1 19.59 -2.26 -10.74
N LEU A 2 19.48 -0.95 -10.51
CA LEU A 2 20.03 0.07 -11.41
C LEU A 2 21.42 0.50 -10.92
N ARG A 3 22.33 0.80 -11.85
CA ARG A 3 23.67 1.27 -11.52
C ARG A 3 23.57 2.62 -10.79
N GLY A 4 24.30 2.75 -9.68
CA GLY A 4 24.37 3.99 -8.90
C GLY A 4 23.19 4.23 -7.96
N SER A 5 22.29 3.26 -7.79
CA SER A 5 21.22 3.31 -6.80
C SER A 5 21.62 2.59 -5.52
N SER A 6 21.35 3.20 -4.36
CA SER A 6 21.51 2.57 -3.04
C SER A 6 20.29 1.72 -2.70
N GLY A 7 19.94 0.77 -3.56
CA GLY A 7 18.70 0.03 -3.44
C GLY A 7 18.31 -0.74 -4.69
N PHE A 8 17.13 -1.34 -4.65
CA PHE A 8 16.59 -2.11 -5.77
C PHE A 8 15.07 -1.97 -5.88
N SER A 9 14.58 -1.97 -7.11
CA SER A 9 13.15 -1.99 -7.37
C SER A 9 12.63 -3.42 -7.45
N SER A 10 11.40 -3.63 -6.98
CA SER A 10 10.69 -4.91 -7.04
C SER A 10 9.27 -4.70 -7.56
N TYR A 11 8.82 -5.59 -8.43
CA TYR A 11 7.44 -5.64 -8.91
C TYR A 11 7.07 -7.10 -9.20
N ALA A 12 5.77 -7.40 -9.21
CA ALA A 12 5.25 -8.71 -9.55
C ALA A 12 4.22 -8.57 -10.68
N ILE A 13 4.18 -9.59 -11.54
CA ILE A 13 3.10 -9.76 -12.51
C ILE A 13 2.46 -11.09 -12.15
N MET A 14 1.18 -11.06 -11.79
CA MET A 14 0.43 -12.29 -11.58
C MET A 14 -0.53 -12.52 -12.73
N GLU A 15 -0.68 -13.79 -13.09
CA GLU A 15 -1.53 -14.24 -14.18
C GLU A 15 -2.27 -15.51 -13.78
N HIS A 16 -3.56 -15.51 -14.07
CA HIS A 16 -4.45 -16.65 -14.05
C HIS A 16 -4.94 -16.84 -15.49
N LEU A 17 -4.63 -17.99 -16.09
CA LEU A 17 -4.92 -18.22 -17.50
C LEU A 17 -6.37 -18.68 -17.70
N GLU A 18 -6.87 -18.51 -18.91
CA GLU A 18 -8.20 -18.97 -19.28
C GLU A 18 -8.35 -20.48 -19.04
N GLY A 19 -9.46 -20.88 -18.44
CA GLY A 19 -9.75 -22.28 -18.11
C GLY A 19 -9.04 -22.82 -16.87
N TRP A 20 -8.22 -22.01 -16.17
CA TRP A 20 -7.63 -22.43 -14.89
C TRP A 20 -8.70 -22.60 -13.79
N PRO A 21 -8.43 -23.46 -12.78
CA PRO A 21 -9.37 -23.72 -11.69
C PRO A 21 -9.69 -22.47 -10.86
N ASP A 22 -10.88 -22.44 -10.25
CA ASP A 22 -11.29 -21.39 -9.32
C ASP A 22 -10.21 -21.08 -8.27
N LEU A 23 -9.92 -19.79 -8.08
CA LEU A 23 -8.88 -19.30 -7.18
C LEU A 23 -9.42 -18.24 -6.22
N ASN A 24 -9.01 -18.36 -4.96
CA ASN A 24 -9.23 -17.35 -3.93
C ASN A 24 -7.89 -16.83 -3.44
N ILE A 25 -7.69 -15.52 -3.56
CA ILE A 25 -6.54 -14.84 -2.96
C ILE A 25 -7.09 -13.80 -1.99
N ASP A 26 -6.87 -14.03 -0.70
CA ASP A 26 -7.32 -13.12 0.37
C ASP A 26 -6.33 -12.02 0.68
N GLU A 27 -5.05 -12.26 0.36
CA GLU A 27 -3.97 -11.34 0.65
C GLU A 27 -2.77 -11.63 -0.27
N MET A 28 -2.14 -10.57 -0.80
CA MET A 28 -0.91 -10.69 -1.59
C MET A 28 0.08 -9.60 -1.25
N ARG A 29 1.35 -10.00 -1.05
CA ARG A 29 2.34 -9.24 -0.29
C ARG A 29 3.77 -9.86 -0.42
N THR A 30 4.84 -9.06 -0.40
CA THR A 30 6.27 -9.43 -0.63
C THR A 30 7.19 -9.24 0.59
N THR A 31 7.62 -10.24 1.36
CA THR A 31 8.37 -9.97 2.63
C THR A 31 9.89 -9.78 2.59
N PHE A 32 10.40 -8.87 3.42
CA PHE A 32 11.81 -8.78 3.85
C PHE A 32 11.97 -9.03 5.35
N LYS A 33 12.36 -10.23 5.78
CA LYS A 33 12.76 -10.40 7.18
C LYS A 33 14.16 -9.81 7.38
N LEU A 34 14.29 -8.74 8.17
CA LEU A 34 15.61 -8.18 8.50
C LEU A 34 16.17 -8.90 9.72
N ASP A 35 17.46 -8.69 9.96
CA ASP A 35 18.13 -9.27 11.11
C ASP A 35 17.60 -8.66 12.42
N ASP A 36 16.94 -9.51 13.20
CA ASP A 36 16.38 -9.26 14.52
C ASP A 36 17.40 -8.70 15.52
N ALA A 37 18.69 -8.97 15.33
CA ALA A 37 19.76 -8.43 16.17
C ALA A 37 20.22 -7.03 15.74
N MET A 38 19.92 -6.61 14.50
CA MET A 38 20.46 -5.39 13.91
C MET A 38 19.41 -4.25 13.88
N PHE A 39 18.16 -4.56 13.54
CA PHE A 39 17.14 -3.55 13.27
C PHE A 39 16.09 -3.49 14.39
N HIS A 40 16.17 -2.48 15.26
CA HIS A 40 15.29 -2.38 16.44
C HIS A 40 14.36 -1.17 16.41
N TYR A 41 14.64 -0.18 15.57
CA TYR A 41 13.92 1.08 15.54
C TYR A 41 13.06 1.15 14.27
N MET A 42 11.76 1.28 14.44
CA MET A 42 10.79 1.36 13.35
C MET A 42 10.38 2.80 13.12
N ALA A 43 10.21 3.19 11.86
CA ALA A 43 9.64 4.47 11.48
C ALA A 43 8.63 4.29 10.34
N THR A 44 7.38 4.71 10.57
CA THR A 44 6.28 4.60 9.60
C THR A 44 5.68 5.94 9.24
N SER A 45 5.79 6.94 10.12
CA SER A 45 5.42 8.33 9.87
C SER A 45 6.25 9.25 10.76
N ASP A 46 6.08 10.57 10.62
CA ASP A 46 6.71 11.54 11.53
C ASP A 46 6.22 11.38 12.98
N ASP A 47 4.98 10.90 13.16
CA ASP A 47 4.35 10.72 14.47
C ASP A 47 4.49 9.31 15.05
N ILE A 48 4.89 8.33 14.22
CA ILE A 48 5.00 6.93 14.61
C ILE A 48 6.41 6.44 14.31
N GLN A 49 7.29 6.63 15.30
CA GLN A 49 8.65 6.12 15.31
C GLN A 49 9.03 5.66 16.70
N ARG A 50 9.58 4.46 16.84
CA ARG A 50 9.88 3.88 18.14
C ARG A 50 10.85 2.72 18.07
N ILE A 51 11.47 2.42 19.21
CA ILE A 51 12.06 1.11 19.44
C ILE A 51 10.90 0.11 19.55
N MET A 52 11.01 -0.98 18.80
CA MET A 52 10.03 -2.05 18.78
C MET A 52 10.42 -3.16 19.75
N PRO A 53 9.45 -3.87 20.36
CA PRO A 53 9.74 -5.10 21.09
C PRO A 53 10.27 -6.17 20.14
N THR A 54 11.07 -7.09 20.67
CA THR A 54 11.54 -8.25 19.91
C THR A 54 10.44 -9.32 19.79
N ALA A 55 10.59 -10.27 18.86
CA ALA A 55 9.69 -11.42 18.78
C ALA A 55 9.67 -12.26 20.07
N CYS A 56 10.81 -12.33 20.78
CA CYS A 56 10.90 -13.03 22.07
C CYS A 56 10.12 -12.30 23.16
N ASP A 57 10.18 -10.97 23.20
CA ASP A 57 9.45 -10.15 24.17
C ASP A 57 7.93 -10.32 24.00
N HIS A 58 7.46 -10.38 22.75
CA HIS A 58 6.05 -10.61 22.43
C HIS A 58 5.63 -12.05 22.74
N ALA A 59 6.45 -13.06 22.44
CA ALA A 59 6.18 -14.45 22.81
C ALA A 59 6.13 -14.68 24.34
N GLY A 60 6.89 -13.89 25.10
CA GLY A 60 6.86 -13.86 26.57
C GLY A 60 5.81 -12.92 27.15
N GLY A 61 5.06 -12.21 26.32
CA GLY A 61 4.01 -11.27 26.71
C GLY A 61 2.73 -11.95 27.19
N GLN A 62 1.84 -11.15 27.75
CA GLN A 62 0.49 -11.61 28.10
C GLN A 62 -0.50 -11.16 27.04
N VAL A 63 -1.04 -12.13 26.29
CA VAL A 63 -2.14 -11.89 25.35
C VAL A 63 -3.33 -11.29 26.07
N LEU A 64 -3.85 -10.19 25.52
CA LEU A 64 -5.03 -9.49 26.05
C LEU A 64 -6.32 -10.07 25.44
N LYS A 65 -7.37 -9.25 25.34
CA LYS A 65 -8.66 -9.69 24.79
C LYS A 65 -8.63 -9.96 23.28
N TYR A 66 -7.66 -9.40 22.57
CA TYR A 66 -7.45 -9.60 21.14
C TYR A 66 -6.15 -10.35 20.94
N ARG A 67 -6.12 -11.27 19.97
CA ARG A 67 -4.98 -12.16 19.72
C ARG A 67 -3.74 -11.37 19.27
N GLU A 68 -3.96 -10.24 18.63
CA GLU A 68 -2.93 -9.37 18.08
C GLU A 68 -2.40 -8.34 19.07
N ALA A 69 -2.90 -8.32 20.32
CA ALA A 69 -2.55 -7.33 21.34
C ALA A 69 -1.96 -7.99 22.59
N ASP A 70 -0.70 -7.68 22.89
CA ASP A 70 0.05 -8.27 23.99
C ASP A 70 0.53 -7.19 24.98
N LEU A 71 0.35 -7.46 26.27
CA LEU A 71 1.00 -6.71 27.35
C LEU A 71 2.45 -7.19 27.51
N LEU A 72 3.39 -6.28 27.36
CA LEU A 72 4.82 -6.55 27.46
C LEU A 72 5.25 -6.66 28.94
N THR A 73 5.49 -7.89 29.40
CA THR A 73 5.73 -8.21 30.83
C THR A 73 7.17 -8.62 31.13
N ASN A 74 7.82 -9.35 30.22
CA ASN A 74 9.19 -9.84 30.33
C ASN A 74 10.00 -9.36 29.13
N LEU A 75 11.02 -8.51 29.36
CA LEU A 75 11.59 -7.71 28.29
C LEU A 75 13.12 -7.70 28.29
N SER A 76 13.68 -7.84 27.10
CA SER A 76 15.06 -7.50 26.77
C SER A 76 15.36 -6.01 26.94
N ASN A 77 14.37 -5.14 26.69
CA ASN A 77 14.43 -3.70 26.92
C ASN A 77 13.46 -3.27 28.04
N PRO A 78 13.95 -2.90 29.24
CA PRO A 78 13.11 -2.49 30.36
C PRO A 78 12.21 -1.27 30.10
N SER A 79 12.53 -0.41 29.11
CA SER A 79 11.73 0.79 28.83
C SER A 79 10.36 0.48 28.25
N LEU A 80 10.16 -0.70 27.67
CA LEU A 80 8.89 -1.11 27.05
C LEU A 80 7.93 -1.78 28.05
N LYS A 81 8.30 -1.87 29.33
CA LYS A 81 7.57 -2.65 30.33
C LYS A 81 6.21 -2.05 30.66
N GLY A 82 5.18 -2.89 30.60
CA GLY A 82 3.81 -2.50 30.87
C GLY A 82 3.13 -1.80 29.70
N GLU A 83 3.80 -1.69 28.55
CA GLU A 83 3.17 -1.24 27.31
C GLU A 83 2.35 -2.36 26.68
N VAL A 84 1.35 -1.95 25.90
CA VAL A 84 0.59 -2.85 25.03
C VAL A 84 1.06 -2.63 23.60
N ASP A 85 1.63 -3.67 23.01
CA ASP A 85 1.92 -3.70 21.58
C ASP A 85 0.77 -4.38 20.85
N ASP A 86 0.31 -3.77 19.76
CA ASP A 86 -0.74 -4.32 18.90
C ASP A 86 -0.36 -4.09 17.44
N LYS A 87 -0.44 -5.17 16.66
CA LYS A 87 -0.18 -5.19 15.20
C LYS A 87 -0.79 -4.01 14.45
N TYR A 88 -2.00 -3.64 14.80
CA TYR A 88 -2.80 -2.66 14.08
C TYR A 88 -2.44 -1.21 14.41
N GLN A 89 -1.63 -0.96 15.45
CA GLN A 89 -1.15 0.38 15.82
C GLN A 89 -0.32 1.03 14.71
N TYR A 90 0.28 0.22 13.84
CA TYR A 90 1.15 0.67 12.77
C TYR A 90 0.43 0.77 11.42
N SER A 91 -0.90 0.64 11.38
CA SER A 91 -1.65 0.76 10.13
C SER A 91 -1.70 2.21 9.64
N CYS A 92 -1.76 2.44 8.33
CA CYS A 92 -2.06 3.76 7.79
C CYS A 92 -2.82 3.71 6.47
N ASP A 93 -3.38 4.84 6.06
CA ASP A 93 -4.03 4.99 4.76
C ASP A 93 -3.03 4.78 3.62
N ASN A 94 -3.47 4.11 2.56
CA ASN A 94 -2.66 3.90 1.35
C ASN A 94 -2.02 5.19 0.82
N LYS A 95 -2.77 6.31 0.83
CA LYS A 95 -2.28 7.62 0.35
C LYS A 95 -1.09 8.16 1.15
N ASP A 96 -0.98 7.78 2.43
CA ASP A 96 0.07 8.25 3.34
C ASP A 96 1.22 7.24 3.48
N SER A 97 1.01 5.98 3.05
CA SER A 97 1.98 4.88 3.10
C SER A 97 2.98 4.92 1.93
N LEU A 98 3.78 5.99 1.82
CA LEU A 98 4.75 6.18 0.72
C LEU A 98 6.19 5.82 1.10
N ALA A 99 6.55 5.91 2.39
CA ALA A 99 7.85 5.48 2.92
C ALA A 99 7.69 4.99 4.35
N TYR A 100 8.30 3.85 4.68
CA TYR A 100 8.35 3.28 6.02
C TYR A 100 9.48 2.26 6.08
N GLY A 101 9.93 1.89 7.27
CA GLY A 101 11.02 0.95 7.41
C GLY A 101 11.63 0.87 8.79
N TRP A 102 12.90 0.45 8.81
CA TRP A 102 13.64 0.10 10.00
C TRP A 102 15.02 0.72 10.01
N ILE A 103 15.49 1.04 11.21
CA ILE A 103 16.80 1.61 11.48
C ILE A 103 17.56 0.66 12.42
N SER A 104 18.79 0.38 12.03
CA SER A 104 19.83 -0.17 12.88
C SER A 104 20.62 0.97 13.48
N THR A 105 20.29 1.37 14.71
CA THR A 105 20.94 2.46 15.45
C THR A 105 22.43 2.21 15.67
N ASP A 106 22.80 0.96 15.93
CA ASP A 106 24.18 0.59 16.28
C ASP A 106 25.13 0.67 15.08
N HIS A 107 24.58 0.59 13.87
CA HIS A 107 25.34 0.62 12.62
C HIS A 107 25.06 1.87 11.77
N ASP A 108 24.16 2.76 12.23
CA ASP A 108 23.70 3.92 11.46
C ASP A 108 23.16 3.55 10.06
N ILE A 109 22.40 2.45 9.93
CA ILE A 109 21.85 1.96 8.66
C ILE A 109 20.32 2.02 8.68
N GLY A 110 19.71 2.49 7.59
CA GLY A 110 18.27 2.43 7.35
C GLY A 110 17.90 1.48 6.21
N PHE A 111 16.81 0.74 6.40
CA PHE A 111 16.14 -0.07 5.40
C PHE A 111 14.73 0.47 5.18
N TRP A 112 14.40 0.85 3.95
CA TRP A 112 13.17 1.56 3.64
C TRP A 112 12.45 0.91 2.48
N VAL A 113 11.13 0.81 2.59
CA VAL A 113 10.26 0.51 1.46
C VAL A 113 9.63 1.82 1.01
N ILE A 114 9.85 2.15 -0.26
CA ILE A 114 9.31 3.34 -0.91
C ILE A 114 8.28 2.89 -1.94
N THR A 115 7.08 3.45 -1.85
CA THR A 115 5.96 3.20 -2.78
C THR A 115 5.69 4.47 -3.57
N PRO A 116 6.20 4.61 -4.81
CA PRO A 116 6.06 5.84 -5.60
C PRO A 116 4.64 6.08 -6.11
N SER A 117 3.83 5.02 -6.21
CA SER A 117 2.45 5.07 -6.71
C SER A 117 1.57 4.06 -6.01
N ASN A 118 0.31 4.42 -5.81
CA ASN A 118 -0.72 3.57 -5.22
C ASN A 118 -1.59 2.84 -6.27
N GLU A 119 -1.27 2.94 -7.56
CA GLU A 119 -2.12 2.41 -8.65
C GLU A 119 -2.40 0.90 -8.57
N PHE A 120 -1.46 0.17 -7.98
CA PHE A 120 -1.55 -1.27 -7.83
C PHE A 120 -2.25 -1.69 -6.53
N ARG A 121 -2.46 -0.75 -5.59
CA ARG A 121 -3.11 -1.01 -4.30
C ARG A 121 -4.62 -0.93 -4.46
N ALA A 122 -5.29 -1.82 -3.77
CA ALA A 122 -6.73 -1.89 -3.75
C ALA A 122 -7.38 -1.01 -2.67
N GLY A 123 -8.68 -0.72 -2.86
CA GLY A 123 -9.53 -0.08 -1.85
C GLY A 123 -9.44 1.45 -1.83
N GLY A 124 -8.65 2.03 -2.73
CA GLY A 124 -8.51 3.46 -2.88
C GLY A 124 -7.59 4.12 -1.84
N PRO A 125 -7.55 5.46 -1.81
CA PRO A 125 -6.55 6.22 -1.07
C PRO A 125 -6.70 6.12 0.46
N VAL A 126 -7.92 5.91 0.96
CA VAL A 126 -8.24 5.83 2.40
C VAL A 126 -8.38 4.38 2.90
N LYS A 127 -8.06 3.39 2.06
CA LYS A 127 -7.97 2.01 2.53
C LYS A 127 -6.77 1.93 3.47
N ILE A 128 -7.05 1.46 4.68
CA ILE A 128 -6.05 1.26 5.73
C ILE A 128 -5.40 -0.12 5.54
N ASP A 129 -4.08 -0.18 5.61
CA ASP A 129 -3.34 -1.44 5.65
C ASP A 129 -2.09 -1.37 6.53
N LEU A 130 -1.46 -2.53 6.77
CA LEU A 130 -0.43 -2.66 7.79
C LEU A 130 0.97 -2.22 7.38
N THR A 131 1.46 -1.32 8.24
CA THR A 131 2.72 -0.61 8.43
C THR A 131 4.06 -1.30 8.61
N SER A 132 4.18 -2.12 9.67
CA SER A 132 5.39 -2.66 10.32
C SER A 132 4.96 -3.51 11.53
N HIS A 133 5.79 -4.45 12.01
CA HIS A 133 5.52 -5.33 13.18
C HIS A 133 6.80 -5.62 13.93
N VAL A 134 6.58 -6.05 15.16
CA VAL A 134 7.46 -6.87 15.98
C VAL A 134 8.21 -7.99 15.24
N GLY A 135 9.48 -8.15 15.63
CA GLY A 135 10.40 -9.19 15.15
C GLY A 135 11.36 -8.74 14.05
N SER A 136 11.65 -7.43 13.98
CA SER A 136 12.53 -6.79 12.96
C SER A 136 12.26 -7.27 11.55
N THR A 137 11.00 -7.63 11.31
CA THR A 137 10.61 -8.22 10.07
C THR A 137 10.03 -7.08 9.24
N SER A 138 10.79 -6.63 8.24
CA SER A 138 10.27 -5.78 7.15
C SER A 138 9.38 -6.61 6.23
N LEU A 139 8.31 -7.19 6.76
CA LEU A 139 7.41 -7.96 5.94
C LEU A 139 6.72 -7.02 4.93
N ALA A 140 7.12 -6.96 3.67
CA ALA A 140 6.14 -6.57 2.64
C ALA A 140 5.07 -7.66 2.43
N VAL A 141 5.04 -8.70 3.29
CA VAL A 141 3.87 -9.44 3.81
C VAL A 141 3.28 -8.77 5.07
N SER A 142 2.67 -7.59 4.94
CA SER A 142 1.80 -7.01 5.99
C SER A 142 2.33 -7.13 7.41
N THR A 143 3.55 -6.64 7.50
CA THR A 143 3.90 -5.59 8.42
C THR A 143 5.05 -4.85 7.78
N SER A 144 4.63 -3.89 6.96
CA SER A 144 5.41 -3.02 6.08
C SER A 144 5.52 -3.36 4.61
N VAL A 145 4.74 -2.89 3.65
CA VAL A 145 3.33 -2.54 3.38
C VAL A 145 3.27 -2.66 1.85
N LEU A 146 3.32 -3.87 1.31
CA LEU A 146 2.77 -4.10 -0.02
C LEU A 146 1.59 -5.03 0.11
N ALA A 147 0.59 -4.59 0.87
CA ALA A 147 -0.75 -5.06 0.60
C ALA A 147 -1.14 -4.49 -0.77
N PHE A 148 -0.98 -5.33 -1.79
CA PHE A 148 -1.60 -5.04 -3.07
C PHE A 148 -3.13 -5.12 -2.92
N PHE A 149 -3.60 -6.01 -2.03
CA PHE A 149 -4.94 -6.05 -1.46
C PHE A 149 -4.95 -6.93 -0.20
N SER A 150 -5.82 -6.59 0.78
CA SER A 150 -6.08 -7.36 1.99
C SER A 150 -7.47 -7.07 2.55
N GLY A 151 -8.12 -8.07 3.13
CA GLY A 151 -9.40 -7.95 3.83
C GLY A 151 -9.38 -7.10 5.10
N HIS A 152 -8.21 -6.64 5.56
CA HIS A 152 -8.09 -5.72 6.70
C HIS A 152 -9.01 -4.51 6.53
N TYR A 153 -9.93 -4.30 7.47
CA TYR A 153 -10.90 -3.19 7.48
C TYR A 153 -11.89 -3.16 6.28
N ALA A 154 -11.91 -4.20 5.44
CA ALA A 154 -12.80 -4.29 4.28
C ALA A 154 -13.69 -5.55 4.29
N GLY A 155 -13.42 -6.50 5.19
CA GLY A 155 -14.20 -7.72 5.38
C GLY A 155 -13.73 -8.90 4.52
N PRO A 156 -14.28 -10.11 4.74
CA PRO A 156 -13.79 -11.36 4.15
C PRO A 156 -14.01 -11.48 2.64
N ASN A 157 -14.86 -10.61 2.07
CA ASN A 157 -15.16 -10.60 0.65
C ASN A 157 -14.22 -9.67 -0.15
N PHE A 158 -13.33 -8.95 0.52
CA PHE A 158 -12.35 -8.07 -0.11
C PHE A 158 -11.08 -8.86 -0.44
N GLY A 159 -11.14 -9.60 -1.54
CA GLY A 159 -10.04 -10.39 -2.09
C GLY A 159 -10.28 -10.72 -3.57
N ILE A 160 -9.28 -11.31 -4.22
CA ILE A 160 -9.45 -11.80 -5.59
C ILE A 160 -10.25 -13.10 -5.55
N ARG A 161 -11.30 -13.16 -6.37
CA ARG A 161 -12.18 -14.31 -6.55
C ARG A 161 -12.24 -14.59 -8.04
N LEU A 162 -11.47 -15.57 -8.51
CA LEU A 162 -11.48 -16.00 -9.91
C LEU A 162 -12.35 -17.25 -10.03
N ARG A 163 -13.30 -17.25 -10.96
CA ARG A 163 -14.30 -18.30 -11.15
C ARG A 163 -14.42 -18.71 -12.60
N ASN A 164 -14.84 -19.96 -12.81
CA ASN A 164 -15.22 -20.48 -14.13
C ASN A 164 -14.13 -20.30 -15.19
N GLY A 165 -12.86 -20.38 -14.80
CA GLY A 165 -11.74 -20.20 -15.72
C GLY A 165 -11.53 -18.77 -16.23
N GLU A 166 -12.02 -17.74 -15.53
CA GLU A 166 -11.82 -16.35 -15.95
C GLU A 166 -10.31 -15.99 -16.02
N PRO A 167 -9.80 -15.48 -17.15
CA PRO A 167 -8.43 -15.03 -17.21
C PRO A 167 -8.26 -13.73 -16.41
N TRP A 168 -7.15 -13.60 -15.71
CA TRP A 168 -6.83 -12.40 -14.94
C TRP A 168 -5.33 -12.14 -14.98
N LYS A 169 -4.94 -10.89 -15.18
CA LYS A 169 -3.55 -10.45 -15.08
C LYS A 169 -3.50 -9.10 -14.39
N LYS A 170 -2.50 -8.90 -13.54
CA LYS A 170 -2.24 -7.60 -12.91
C LYS A 170 -0.76 -7.41 -12.61
N VAL A 171 -0.29 -6.18 -12.84
CA VAL A 171 1.02 -5.71 -12.41
C VAL A 171 0.93 -5.04 -11.05
N PHE A 172 1.91 -5.35 -10.22
CA PHE A 172 1.98 -4.99 -8.81
C PHE A 172 3.34 -4.34 -8.54
N GLY A 173 3.36 -3.03 -8.29
CA GLY A 173 4.57 -2.23 -8.18
C GLY A 173 4.83 -1.40 -9.45
N PRO A 174 6.08 -0.97 -9.69
CA PRO A 174 7.27 -1.20 -8.87
C PRO A 174 7.28 -0.41 -7.57
N VAL A 175 7.89 -1.01 -6.55
CA VAL A 175 8.35 -0.33 -5.34
C VAL A 175 9.86 -0.22 -5.35
N PHE A 176 10.41 0.64 -4.51
CA PHE A 176 11.84 0.80 -4.36
C PHE A 176 12.26 0.47 -2.93
N ILE A 177 13.14 -0.51 -2.78
CA ILE A 177 13.79 -0.85 -1.52
C ILE A 177 15.06 -0.01 -1.44
N TYR A 178 15.07 0.93 -0.50
CA TYR A 178 16.14 1.90 -0.34
C TYR A 178 16.95 1.61 0.93
N LEU A 179 18.27 1.71 0.78
CA LEU A 179 19.23 1.58 1.86
C LEU A 179 20.00 2.88 1.97
N ASN A 180 20.08 3.42 3.18
CA ASN A 180 20.97 4.54 3.47
C ASN A 180 21.79 4.27 4.71
N SER A 181 22.88 5.03 4.83
CA SER A 181 23.78 4.99 5.97
C SER A 181 24.09 6.40 6.43
N GLY A 182 24.23 6.58 7.73
CA GLY A 182 24.51 7.86 8.36
C GLY A 182 25.75 7.81 9.25
N SER A 183 25.85 8.80 10.10
CA SER A 183 26.87 8.84 11.15
C SER A 183 26.32 9.57 12.38
N GLY A 184 26.62 9.04 13.56
CA GLY A 184 26.38 9.73 14.82
C GLY A 184 25.09 9.33 15.53
N ASN A 185 24.53 8.15 15.21
CA ASN A 185 23.39 7.55 15.89
C ASN A 185 22.16 8.46 15.95
N LYS A 186 21.78 9.01 14.78
CA LYS A 186 20.64 9.94 14.64
C LYS A 186 19.58 9.34 13.72
N PRO A 187 18.61 8.55 14.26
CA PRO A 187 17.54 7.94 13.47
C PRO A 187 16.81 8.93 12.55
N MET A 188 16.57 10.15 13.04
CA MET A 188 15.91 11.22 12.29
C MET A 188 16.63 11.56 10.98
N THR A 189 17.96 11.51 10.94
CA THR A 189 18.71 11.82 9.71
C THR A 189 18.50 10.77 8.61
N LEU A 190 18.43 9.49 8.99
CA LEU A 190 18.15 8.39 8.07
C LEU A 190 16.70 8.46 7.57
N TRP A 191 15.76 8.83 8.43
CA TRP A 191 14.35 9.01 8.08
C TRP A 191 14.13 10.19 7.10
N GLU A 192 14.72 11.36 7.39
CA GLU A 192 14.61 12.53 6.50
C GLU A 192 15.21 12.27 5.12
N ASP A 193 16.35 11.57 5.06
CA ASP A 193 16.94 11.14 3.79
C ASP A 193 16.04 10.14 3.03
N ALA A 194 15.40 9.20 3.73
CA ALA A 194 14.44 8.27 3.14
C ALA A 194 13.21 8.99 2.57
N LYS A 195 12.68 10.01 3.27
CA LYS A 195 11.60 10.87 2.75
C LYS A 195 12.05 11.64 1.52
N ALA A 196 13.26 12.19 1.52
CA ALA A 196 13.81 12.88 0.36
C ALA A 196 13.96 11.93 -0.84
N GLN A 197 14.40 10.69 -0.60
CA GLN A 197 14.46 9.67 -1.65
C GLN A 197 13.07 9.29 -2.15
N MET A 198 12.08 9.14 -1.27
CA MET A 198 10.69 8.86 -1.65
C MET A 198 10.12 9.93 -2.59
N GLN A 199 10.40 11.21 -2.32
CA GLN A 199 9.99 12.30 -3.21
C GLN A 199 10.62 12.18 -4.60
N LYS A 200 11.91 11.85 -4.68
CA LYS A 200 12.59 11.61 -5.97
C LYS A 200 11.97 10.45 -6.73
N GLU A 201 11.69 9.34 -6.05
CA GLU A 201 11.08 8.17 -6.68
C GLU A 201 9.65 8.43 -7.15
N THR A 202 8.87 9.18 -6.36
CA THR A 202 7.52 9.64 -6.74
C THR A 202 7.54 10.50 -8.01
N GLN A 203 8.53 11.38 -8.15
CA GLN A 203 8.71 12.21 -9.35
C GLN A 203 9.19 11.41 -10.58
N LYS A 204 9.90 10.30 -10.36
CA LYS A 204 10.34 9.40 -11.44
C LYS A 204 9.23 8.48 -11.92
N TRP A 205 8.15 8.30 -11.16
CA TRP A 205 7.04 7.45 -11.57
C TRP A 205 6.22 8.13 -12.69
N PRO A 206 5.78 7.39 -13.72
CA PRO A 206 6.04 5.96 -13.97
C PRO A 206 7.45 5.72 -14.48
N TYR A 207 8.12 4.69 -13.93
CA TYR A 207 9.47 4.31 -14.32
C TYR A 207 9.56 3.85 -15.77
N ASP A 208 10.73 4.08 -16.40
CA ASP A 208 11.05 3.70 -17.79
C ASP A 208 11.85 2.39 -17.90
N PHE A 209 12.48 1.95 -16.82
CA PHE A 209 13.32 0.76 -16.80
C PHE A 209 12.58 -0.60 -16.81
N PRO A 210 11.31 -0.75 -16.34
CA PRO A 210 10.64 -2.03 -16.43
C PRO A 210 10.41 -2.41 -17.90
N SER A 211 10.98 -3.53 -18.33
CA SER A 211 10.94 -3.97 -19.74
C SER A 211 9.76 -4.88 -20.08
N SER A 212 8.94 -5.25 -19.09
CA SER A 212 7.78 -6.11 -19.35
C SER A 212 6.73 -5.36 -20.16
N LYS A 213 6.20 -6.03 -21.19
CA LYS A 213 5.07 -5.52 -21.99
C LYS A 213 3.80 -5.31 -21.16
N ASP A 214 3.69 -6.03 -20.05
CA ASP A 214 2.51 -5.96 -19.18
C ASP A 214 2.56 -4.72 -18.27
N TYR A 215 3.71 -4.04 -18.15
CA TYR A 215 3.83 -2.79 -17.40
C TYR A 215 3.58 -1.59 -18.33
N PRO A 216 2.52 -0.80 -18.13
CA PRO A 216 2.23 0.35 -18.99
C PRO A 216 3.28 1.46 -18.80
N GLN A 217 3.93 1.84 -19.90
CA GLN A 217 4.88 2.95 -19.96
C GLN A 217 4.18 4.31 -19.87
N ALA A 218 4.95 5.37 -19.62
CA ALA A 218 4.43 6.73 -19.48
C ALA A 218 3.53 7.17 -20.67
N ASN A 219 3.94 6.84 -21.89
CA ASN A 219 3.22 7.18 -23.12
C ASN A 219 1.96 6.31 -23.38
N GLN A 220 1.75 5.27 -22.59
CA GLN A 220 0.56 4.40 -22.65
C GLN A 220 -0.47 4.76 -21.58
N ARG A 221 -0.19 5.79 -20.78
CA ARG A 221 -1.04 6.25 -19.68
C ARG A 221 -1.77 7.53 -20.09
N GLY A 222 -3.02 7.67 -19.61
CA GLY A 222 -3.85 8.84 -19.84
C GLY A 222 -4.14 9.60 -18.55
N THR A 223 -4.51 10.87 -18.69
CA THR A 223 -4.90 11.74 -17.58
C THR A 223 -6.33 12.25 -17.81
N ILE A 224 -7.16 12.18 -16.77
CA ILE A 224 -8.48 12.81 -16.75
C ILE A 224 -8.42 14.03 -15.85
N SER A 225 -8.87 15.17 -16.39
CA SER A 225 -8.91 16.45 -15.70
C SER A 225 -10.31 17.03 -15.75
N GLY A 226 -10.78 17.59 -14.65
CA GLY A 226 -12.13 18.16 -14.57
C GLY A 226 -12.41 18.80 -13.21
N ARG A 227 -13.66 19.23 -13.02
CA ARG A 227 -14.16 19.77 -11.75
C ARG A 227 -15.33 18.94 -11.25
N LEU A 228 -15.21 18.40 -10.04
CA LEU A 228 -16.30 17.73 -9.36
C LEU A 228 -17.15 18.76 -8.60
N LEU A 229 -18.42 18.90 -9.00
CA LEU A 229 -19.39 19.72 -8.31
C LEU A 229 -20.41 18.83 -7.59
N VAL A 230 -20.70 19.13 -6.33
CA VAL A 230 -21.67 18.41 -5.49
C VAL A 230 -22.86 19.31 -5.17
N ARG A 231 -24.03 18.70 -5.02
CA ARG A 231 -25.25 19.37 -4.56
C ARG A 231 -25.58 18.92 -3.15
N ASP A 232 -25.10 19.64 -2.14
CA ASP A 232 -25.48 19.42 -0.75
C ASP A 232 -26.51 20.46 -0.31
N ARG A 233 -27.80 20.09 -0.35
CA ARG A 233 -28.93 20.97 -0.02
C ARG A 233 -28.91 21.47 1.43
N CYS A 234 -28.14 20.85 2.32
CA CYS A 234 -27.99 21.30 3.70
C CYS A 234 -27.01 22.48 3.83
N LEU A 235 -26.07 22.62 2.90
CA LEU A 235 -25.07 23.70 2.89
C LEU A 235 -25.40 24.80 1.89
N SER A 236 -25.88 24.45 0.70
CA SER A 236 -26.32 25.42 -0.32
C SER A 236 -27.35 24.82 -1.26
N ARG A 237 -28.19 25.68 -1.84
CA ARG A 237 -29.10 25.28 -2.94
C ARG A 237 -28.37 25.20 -4.29
N GLU A 238 -27.18 25.79 -4.39
CA GLU A 238 -26.36 25.81 -5.61
C GLU A 238 -25.38 24.62 -5.66
N LEU A 239 -24.85 24.34 -6.85
CA LEU A 239 -23.73 23.41 -7.02
C LEU A 239 -22.47 24.03 -6.42
N MET A 240 -21.71 23.24 -5.65
CA MET A 240 -20.47 23.68 -5.05
C MET A 240 -19.31 22.75 -5.41
N PRO A 241 -18.07 23.24 -5.48
CA PRO A 241 -16.90 22.38 -5.60
C PRO A 241 -16.85 21.37 -4.46
N ALA A 242 -16.61 20.10 -4.79
CA ALA A 242 -16.41 19.08 -3.79
C ALA A 242 -15.20 19.41 -2.91
N LYS A 243 -15.32 19.16 -1.61
CA LYS A 243 -14.23 19.22 -0.63
C LYS A 243 -14.07 17.85 0.00
N SER A 244 -12.83 17.43 0.22
CA SER A 244 -12.50 16.13 0.83
C SER A 244 -13.18 14.93 0.13
N ALA A 245 -13.21 14.95 -1.20
CA ALA A 245 -13.75 13.87 -2.03
C ALA A 245 -12.64 13.26 -2.88
N TYR A 246 -12.73 11.95 -3.09
CA TYR A 246 -11.83 11.22 -3.97
C TYR A 246 -12.55 10.79 -5.24
N VAL A 247 -11.82 10.85 -6.34
CA VAL A 247 -12.28 10.42 -7.65
C VAL A 247 -11.43 9.22 -8.09
N GLY A 248 -12.10 8.12 -8.40
CA GLY A 248 -11.47 6.90 -8.90
C GLY A 248 -11.92 6.59 -10.32
N LEU A 249 -11.05 5.91 -11.06
CA LEU A 249 -11.38 5.31 -12.35
C LEU A 249 -11.48 3.80 -12.16
N ALA A 250 -12.49 3.21 -12.79
CA ALA A 250 -12.65 1.77 -12.89
C ALA A 250 -12.84 1.39 -14.36
N PRO A 251 -12.44 0.17 -14.75
CA PRO A 251 -12.82 -0.40 -16.03
C PRO A 251 -14.34 -0.44 -16.21
N PRO A 252 -14.84 -0.47 -17.46
CA PRO A 252 -16.25 -0.64 -17.73
C PRO A 252 -16.83 -1.87 -17.04
N GLY A 253 -18.04 -1.74 -16.50
CA GLY A 253 -18.73 -2.85 -15.84
C GLY A 253 -20.12 -2.45 -15.35
N ASP A 254 -20.83 -3.40 -14.75
CA ASP A 254 -22.14 -3.17 -14.17
C ASP A 254 -22.09 -2.13 -13.06
N VAL A 255 -23.23 -1.46 -12.80
CA VAL A 255 -23.35 -0.48 -11.72
C VAL A 255 -22.96 -1.12 -10.38
N GLY A 256 -21.98 -0.54 -9.69
CA GLY A 256 -21.49 -1.04 -8.41
C GLY A 256 -20.38 -2.08 -8.51
N SER A 257 -20.05 -2.58 -9.71
CA SER A 257 -18.92 -3.51 -9.90
C SER A 257 -17.62 -2.94 -9.34
N TRP A 258 -17.38 -1.63 -9.51
CA TRP A 258 -16.22 -0.91 -8.98
C TRP A 258 -16.00 -1.08 -7.45
N GLN A 259 -17.02 -1.45 -6.68
CA GLN A 259 -16.94 -1.64 -5.22
C GLN A 259 -16.27 -2.94 -4.82
N THR A 260 -16.33 -3.95 -5.69
CA THR A 260 -15.69 -5.27 -5.50
C THR A 260 -14.46 -5.43 -6.39
N PHE A 261 -14.05 -4.35 -7.08
CA PHE A 261 -13.09 -4.35 -8.17
C PHE A 261 -11.66 -4.46 -7.63
N LEU A 262 -11.25 -5.71 -7.41
CA LEU A 262 -9.85 -6.14 -7.28
C LEU A 262 -9.34 -6.81 -8.56
N SER A 263 -10.28 -7.21 -9.43
CA SER A 263 -10.05 -7.89 -10.70
C SER A 263 -10.12 -6.92 -11.88
N LEU A 264 -9.34 -7.22 -12.92
CA LEU A 264 -9.34 -6.63 -14.27
C LEU A 264 -8.36 -5.47 -14.54
N GLU A 265 -7.23 -5.81 -15.17
CA GLU A 265 -7.07 -5.43 -16.58
C GLU A 265 -7.66 -6.57 -17.42
N PRO A 266 -8.59 -6.34 -18.37
CA PRO A 266 -8.94 -7.36 -19.35
C PRO A 266 -7.69 -7.69 -20.16
N ALA A 267 -7.32 -8.97 -20.25
CA ALA A 267 -6.39 -9.40 -21.28
C ALA A 267 -6.91 -8.86 -22.62
N GLN A 268 -6.08 -8.10 -23.34
CA GLN A 268 -6.40 -7.69 -24.70
C GLN A 268 -6.71 -8.96 -25.49
N LYS A 269 -7.99 -9.18 -25.82
CA LYS A 269 -8.36 -10.13 -26.86
C LYS A 269 -7.63 -9.66 -28.11
N VAL A 270 -6.59 -10.38 -28.51
CA VAL A 270 -6.00 -10.22 -29.85
C VAL A 270 -6.98 -10.89 -30.80
N GLU A 271 -8.06 -10.18 -31.13
CA GLU A 271 -8.88 -10.53 -32.29
C GLU A 271 -8.09 -10.14 -33.54
N HIS A 272 -7.56 -11.14 -34.21
CA HIS A 272 -7.18 -11.03 -35.60
C HIS A 272 -8.47 -10.93 -36.43
N ASP A 273 -9.06 -9.75 -36.54
CA ASP A 273 -9.99 -9.47 -37.63
C ASP A 273 -10.00 -7.99 -38.04
N ARG A 274 -10.16 -7.80 -39.35
CA ARG A 274 -9.92 -6.55 -40.08
C ARG A 274 -11.09 -5.56 -39.94
N TYR A 275 -10.75 -4.26 -39.90
CA TYR A 275 -11.56 -3.07 -40.24
C TYR A 275 -12.77 -2.70 -39.34
N GLN A 276 -12.68 -1.58 -38.61
CA GLN A 276 -13.09 -0.20 -38.99
C GLN A 276 -13.13 0.67 -37.71
N ALA A 277 -12.67 1.91 -37.83
CA ALA A 277 -12.59 2.86 -36.73
C ALA A 277 -13.96 3.22 -36.14
N HIS A 278 -14.11 3.07 -34.82
CA HIS A 278 -14.93 3.95 -33.98
C HIS A 278 -14.36 3.94 -32.55
N ASP A 279 -13.73 5.06 -32.18
CA ASP A 279 -13.35 5.42 -30.82
C ASP A 279 -14.51 5.25 -29.85
N GLN A 280 -14.42 4.37 -28.83
CA GLN A 280 -15.06 4.50 -27.50
C GLN A 280 -14.37 3.60 -26.45
N HIS A 281 -13.25 4.04 -25.86
CA HIS A 281 -12.81 3.55 -24.55
C HIS A 281 -13.27 4.54 -23.48
N PHE A 282 -14.43 4.28 -22.84
CA PHE A 282 -14.91 5.10 -21.73
C PHE A 282 -14.61 4.43 -20.39
N SER A 283 -13.78 5.05 -19.55
CA SER A 283 -13.67 4.73 -18.13
C SER A 283 -14.80 5.43 -17.36
N TYR A 284 -15.39 4.77 -16.36
CA TYR A 284 -16.40 5.40 -15.50
C TYR A 284 -15.74 6.22 -14.38
N LEU A 285 -16.32 7.39 -14.10
CA LEU A 285 -15.92 8.29 -13.02
C LEU A 285 -16.69 7.97 -11.74
N HIS A 286 -16.01 7.60 -10.66
CA HIS A 286 -16.64 7.33 -9.36
C HIS A 286 -16.20 8.33 -8.30
N VAL A 287 -17.16 8.78 -7.49
CA VAL A 287 -16.97 9.82 -6.47
C VAL A 287 -17.36 9.24 -5.12
N VAL A 288 -16.42 9.18 -4.18
CA VAL A 288 -16.70 8.85 -2.77
C VAL A 288 -16.54 10.12 -1.94
N GLN A 289 -17.64 10.56 -1.31
CA GLN A 289 -17.66 11.69 -0.39
C GLN A 289 -17.86 11.17 1.03
N HIS A 290 -16.85 11.32 1.89
CA HIS A 290 -17.00 11.03 3.31
C HIS A 290 -17.64 12.25 3.99
N LYS A 291 -18.85 12.08 4.55
CA LYS A 291 -19.41 13.07 5.47
C LYS A 291 -18.63 13.02 6.78
N ALA A 292 -17.90 14.08 7.10
CA ALA A 292 -17.38 14.28 8.44
C ALA A 292 -18.57 14.41 9.40
N VAL A 293 -18.78 13.39 10.24
CA VAL A 293 -19.66 13.53 11.41
C VAL A 293 -18.83 14.22 12.47
N THR A 294 -18.97 15.54 12.58
CA THR A 294 -18.49 16.27 13.76
C THR A 294 -19.34 15.82 14.94
N GLN A 295 -18.83 14.86 15.72
CA GLN A 295 -19.31 14.66 17.09
C GLN A 295 -18.86 15.87 17.90
N THR A 296 -19.75 16.84 18.07
CA THR A 296 -19.60 17.84 19.12
C THR A 296 -19.72 17.13 20.47
N LYS A 297 -18.63 17.14 21.24
CA LYS A 297 -18.65 16.75 22.66
C LYS A 297 -19.71 17.61 23.37
N LYS A 298 -20.66 16.95 24.03
CA LYS A 298 -21.37 17.52 25.18
C LYS A 298 -20.63 17.11 26.44
#